data_AF-A0A5C7UUG8-F1
#
_entry.id   AF-A0A5C7UUG8-F1
#
_cell.length_a   1.000
_cell.length_b   1.000
_cell.length_c   1.000
_cell.angle_alpha   90.00
_cell.angle_beta   90.00
_cell.angle_gamma   90.00
#
_symmetry.space_group_name_H-M   'P 1'
#
loop_
_entity.id
_entity.type
_entity.pdbx_description
1 polymer ?
#
loop_
_entity_poly.entity_id
_entity_poly.type
_entity_poly.pdbx_seq_one_letter_code
_entity_poly.pdbx_strand_id
1 'polypeptide(L)'
;LTPFLDMAYQGFADGIAEDGAVIGKFVAAGLTFFVSTSFSKSFSLYGERVGALSVLCASKDEAARVLSQLKIMIRTNYSNPPTHGGAVVATVLNDATLRAQWEQELAGMRLRIKAMRRKLVEGLKAAGVQKDMDFITTQVGMFSYSGLSKEQMVRLRSEFGVYGTDTGRMCVAALNEHNIDYVCQAIAQVV
;
A
#
# COMPACT_ATOMS: atom_id res chain seq x y z
N LEU A 1 4.45 -19.01 -17.78
CA LEU A 1 4.41 -18.33 -16.46
C LEU A 1 3.06 -17.63 -16.36
N THR A 2 2.32 -17.78 -15.26
CA THR A 2 1.02 -17.11 -15.09
C THR A 2 1.21 -15.89 -14.20
N PRO A 3 0.91 -14.66 -14.66
CA PRO A 3 1.06 -13.47 -13.83
C PRO A 3 0.15 -13.51 -12.61
N PHE A 4 0.68 -13.03 -11.48
CA PHE A 4 -0.06 -12.82 -10.24
C PHE A 4 0.21 -11.41 -9.76
N LEU A 5 -0.80 -10.56 -9.83
CA LEU A 5 -0.74 -9.16 -9.40
C LEU A 5 -1.20 -9.04 -7.95
N ASP A 6 -0.40 -8.40 -7.11
CA ASP A 6 -0.77 -8.01 -5.74
C ASP A 6 -1.07 -6.51 -5.70
N MET A 7 -2.34 -6.17 -5.51
CA MET A 7 -2.86 -4.80 -5.52
C MET A 7 -3.42 -4.41 -4.15
N ALA A 8 -2.53 -4.32 -3.17
CA ALA A 8 -2.89 -3.96 -1.79
C ALA A 8 -3.00 -2.44 -1.50
N TYR A 9 -2.60 -1.59 -2.45
CA TYR A 9 -2.45 -0.14 -2.26
C TYR A 9 -3.16 0.73 -3.32
N GLN A 10 -4.20 0.21 -3.98
CA GLN A 10 -4.95 1.00 -4.97
C GLN A 10 -5.48 2.30 -4.35
N GLY A 11 -5.11 3.43 -4.94
CA GLY A 11 -5.44 4.79 -4.49
C GLY A 11 -4.32 5.51 -3.73
N PHE A 12 -3.21 4.85 -3.38
CA PHE A 12 -2.09 5.44 -2.63
C PHE A 12 -0.91 5.92 -3.48
N ALA A 13 -0.82 5.58 -4.77
CA ALA A 13 0.22 6.12 -5.64
C ALA A 13 -0.26 7.40 -6.32
N ASP A 14 -1.15 7.31 -7.30
CA ASP A 14 -1.63 8.44 -8.07
C ASP A 14 -3.15 8.62 -7.98
N GLY A 15 -3.89 7.52 -7.87
CA GLY A 15 -5.34 7.55 -7.71
C GLY A 15 -5.95 6.18 -7.93
N ILE A 16 -7.26 6.03 -7.69
CA ILE A 16 -7.90 4.71 -7.74
C ILE A 16 -7.88 4.16 -9.18
N ALA A 17 -8.17 5.00 -10.16
CA ALA A 17 -8.19 4.63 -11.58
C ALA A 17 -6.77 4.41 -12.12
N GLU A 18 -5.86 5.32 -11.80
CA GLU A 18 -4.47 5.31 -12.23
C GLU A 18 -3.74 4.08 -11.69
N ASP A 19 -3.89 3.79 -10.40
CA ASP A 19 -3.27 2.63 -9.75
C ASP A 19 -3.90 1.31 -10.26
N GLY A 20 -5.17 1.34 -10.68
CA GLY A 20 -5.88 0.20 -11.27
C GLY A 20 -5.59 -0.05 -12.74
N ALA A 21 -5.00 0.91 -13.46
CA ALA A 21 -4.81 0.85 -14.91
C ALA A 21 -3.95 -0.35 -15.37
N VAL A 22 -3.07 -0.85 -14.50
CA VAL A 22 -2.25 -2.04 -14.80
C VAL A 22 -3.12 -3.26 -15.08
N ILE A 23 -4.25 -3.44 -14.40
CA ILE A 23 -5.18 -4.56 -14.67
C ILE A 23 -5.68 -4.50 -16.11
N GLY A 24 -6.08 -3.32 -16.58
CA GLY A 24 -6.50 -3.09 -17.96
C GLY A 24 -5.41 -3.41 -18.98
N LYS A 25 -4.14 -3.13 -18.68
CA LYS A 25 -3.00 -3.49 -19.55
C LYS A 25 -2.84 -5.01 -19.69
N PHE A 26 -3.01 -5.77 -18.61
CA PHE A 26 -2.95 -7.24 -18.68
C PHE A 26 -4.15 -7.83 -19.45
N VAL A 27 -5.34 -7.25 -19.28
CA VAL A 27 -6.53 -7.62 -20.08
C VAL A 27 -6.26 -7.37 -21.57
N ALA A 28 -5.79 -6.17 -21.92
CA ALA A 28 -5.51 -5.79 -23.32
C ALA A 28 -4.40 -6.65 -23.96
N ALA A 29 -3.46 -7.15 -23.17
CA ALA A 29 -2.43 -8.08 -23.61
C ALA A 29 -2.94 -9.52 -23.85
N GLY A 30 -4.23 -9.80 -23.58
CA GLY A 30 -4.82 -11.13 -23.78
C GLY A 30 -4.30 -12.18 -22.80
N LEU A 31 -3.80 -11.76 -21.63
CA LEU A 31 -3.20 -12.66 -20.65
C LEU A 31 -4.27 -13.24 -19.71
N THR A 32 -4.10 -14.51 -19.32
CA THR A 32 -4.78 -15.09 -18.16
C THR A 32 -3.94 -14.81 -16.91
N PHE A 33 -4.52 -14.21 -15.87
CA PHE A 33 -3.77 -13.81 -14.66
C PHE A 33 -4.64 -13.78 -13.40
N PHE A 34 -3.97 -13.76 -12.25
CA PHE A 34 -4.56 -13.59 -10.94
C PHE A 34 -4.37 -12.18 -10.43
N VAL A 35 -5.33 -11.69 -9.65
CA VAL A 35 -5.22 -10.43 -8.88
C VAL A 35 -5.64 -10.69 -7.44
N SER A 36 -4.75 -10.43 -6.50
CA SER A 36 -5.09 -10.27 -5.09
C SER A 36 -5.33 -8.79 -4.81
N THR A 37 -6.47 -8.45 -4.23
CA THR A 37 -6.79 -7.09 -3.77
C THR A 37 -6.96 -7.07 -2.27
N SER A 38 -6.56 -5.97 -1.63
CA SER A 38 -6.73 -5.77 -0.19
C SER A 38 -7.39 -4.44 0.10
N PHE A 39 -8.37 -4.45 1.00
CA PHE A 39 -8.99 -3.24 1.54
C PHE A 39 -8.41 -2.83 2.89
N SER A 40 -7.40 -3.56 3.40
CA SER A 40 -6.81 -3.27 4.71
C SER A 40 -6.28 -1.83 4.82
N LYS A 41 -5.71 -1.30 3.73
CA LYS A 41 -5.09 0.05 3.73
C LYS A 41 -6.07 1.08 3.20
N SER A 42 -6.68 0.81 2.04
CA SER A 42 -7.56 1.77 1.35
C SER A 42 -8.85 2.07 2.10
N PHE A 43 -9.33 1.14 2.92
CA PHE A 43 -10.45 1.35 3.84
C PHE A 43 -10.02 1.46 5.31
N SER A 44 -8.72 1.42 5.59
CA SER A 44 -8.20 1.33 6.97
C SER A 44 -8.77 0.15 7.81
N LEU A 45 -9.28 -0.90 7.15
CA LEU A 45 -9.86 -2.09 7.78
C LEU A 45 -8.80 -3.20 7.97
N TYR A 46 -7.70 -2.88 8.64
CA TYR A 46 -6.57 -3.79 8.82
C TYR A 46 -6.96 -5.08 9.53
N GLY A 47 -7.70 -4.97 10.63
CA GLY A 47 -8.09 -6.09 11.49
C GLY A 47 -9.23 -6.96 10.93
N GLU A 48 -10.07 -6.39 10.05
CA GLU A 48 -11.25 -7.08 9.49
C GLU A 48 -10.93 -8.07 8.37
N ARG A 49 -9.67 -8.07 7.91
CA ARG A 49 -9.13 -9.05 6.93
C ARG A 49 -9.91 -9.10 5.61
N VAL A 50 -10.25 -7.92 5.07
CA VAL A 50 -11.04 -7.80 3.83
C VAL A 50 -10.14 -7.71 2.59
N GLY A 51 -10.43 -8.56 1.60
CA GLY A 51 -9.76 -8.60 0.30
C GLY A 51 -10.48 -9.53 -0.66
N ALA A 52 -9.95 -9.70 -1.86
CA ALA A 52 -10.49 -10.62 -2.86
C ALA A 52 -9.40 -11.25 -3.73
N LEU A 53 -9.70 -12.43 -4.28
CA LEU A 53 -8.96 -13.03 -5.39
C LEU A 53 -9.81 -12.94 -6.65
N SER A 54 -9.27 -12.34 -7.71
CA SER A 54 -9.86 -12.32 -9.04
C SER A 54 -9.00 -13.14 -10.01
N VAL A 55 -9.65 -13.84 -10.94
CA VAL A 55 -8.99 -14.63 -11.99
C VAL A 55 -9.60 -14.23 -13.32
N LEU A 56 -8.79 -13.68 -14.23
CA LEU A 56 -9.24 -13.43 -15.60
C LEU A 56 -9.23 -14.74 -16.39
N CYS A 57 -10.38 -15.11 -16.95
CA CYS A 57 -10.55 -16.31 -17.78
C CYS A 57 -10.95 -15.91 -19.19
N ALA A 58 -10.64 -16.74 -20.19
CA ALA A 58 -10.94 -16.46 -21.59
C ALA A 58 -12.42 -16.62 -21.93
N SER A 59 -13.19 -17.35 -21.10
CA SER A 59 -14.61 -17.58 -21.31
C SER A 59 -15.39 -17.76 -20.01
N LYS A 60 -16.72 -17.67 -20.11
CA LYS A 60 -17.64 -17.96 -18.99
C LYS A 60 -17.54 -19.42 -18.53
N ASP A 61 -17.35 -20.37 -19.45
CA ASP A 61 -17.16 -21.78 -19.11
C ASP A 61 -15.90 -21.99 -18.27
N GLU A 62 -14.78 -21.42 -18.71
CA GLU A 62 -13.52 -21.50 -17.98
C GLU A 62 -13.64 -20.84 -16.60
N ALA A 63 -14.27 -19.67 -16.50
CA ALA A 63 -14.51 -19.00 -15.23
C ALA A 63 -15.34 -19.87 -14.26
N ALA A 64 -16.36 -20.58 -14.75
CA ALA A 64 -17.16 -21.48 -13.93
C ALA A 64 -16.34 -22.67 -13.40
N ARG A 65 -15.50 -23.28 -14.26
CA ARG A 65 -14.59 -24.37 -13.87
C ARG A 65 -13.57 -23.89 -12.83
N VAL A 66 -12.91 -22.76 -13.06
CA VAL A 66 -11.97 -22.15 -12.10
C VAL A 66 -12.64 -21.86 -10.77
N LEU A 67 -13.82 -21.22 -10.78
CA LEU A 67 -14.55 -20.89 -9.56
C LEU A 67 -14.93 -22.14 -8.75
N SER A 68 -15.29 -23.25 -9.42
CA SER A 68 -15.60 -24.52 -8.73
C SER A 68 -14.41 -25.05 -7.92
N GLN A 69 -13.21 -24.97 -8.48
CA GLN A 69 -11.98 -25.41 -7.80
C GLN A 69 -11.58 -24.45 -6.68
N LEU A 70 -11.71 -23.13 -6.89
CA LEU A 70 -11.47 -22.13 -5.84
C LEU A 70 -12.39 -22.36 -4.63
N LYS A 71 -13.67 -22.69 -4.85
CA LYS A 71 -14.63 -22.99 -3.77
C LYS A 71 -14.20 -24.21 -2.94
N ILE A 72 -13.69 -25.26 -3.58
CA ILE A 72 -13.17 -26.45 -2.87
C ILE A 72 -12.01 -26.03 -1.97
N MET A 73 -11.03 -25.30 -2.51
CA MET A 73 -9.86 -24.86 -1.73
C MET A 73 -10.24 -23.96 -0.54
N ILE A 74 -11.18 -23.02 -0.73
CA ILE A 74 -11.68 -22.16 0.34
C ILE A 74 -12.37 -23.01 1.42
N ARG A 75 -13.24 -23.93 0.99
CA ARG A 75 -14.03 -24.78 1.91
C ARG A 75 -13.13 -25.64 2.79
N THR A 76 -12.05 -26.20 2.24
CA THR A 76 -11.09 -27.04 2.98
C THR A 76 -10.05 -26.26 3.77
N ASN A 77 -9.96 -24.94 3.59
CA ASN A 77 -9.04 -24.07 4.34
C ASN A 77 -9.74 -23.43 5.55
N TYR A 78 -10.75 -22.59 5.29
CA TYR A 78 -11.42 -21.82 6.35
C TYR A 78 -12.95 -21.83 6.22
N SER A 79 -13.52 -22.75 5.42
CA SER A 79 -14.95 -22.88 5.17
C SER A 79 -15.56 -21.74 4.35
N ASN A 80 -15.66 -20.54 4.91
CA ASN A 80 -16.23 -19.34 4.28
C ASN A 80 -15.68 -18.06 4.97
N PRO A 81 -15.61 -16.92 4.25
CA PRO A 81 -14.97 -15.71 4.78
C PRO A 81 -15.82 -15.00 5.84
N PRO A 82 -15.21 -14.16 6.71
CA PRO A 82 -15.94 -13.34 7.67
C PRO A 82 -16.83 -12.29 6.97
N THR A 83 -18.02 -12.05 7.52
CA THR A 83 -19.04 -11.19 6.89
C THR A 83 -18.77 -9.69 7.09
N HIS A 84 -18.38 -9.27 8.30
CA HIS A 84 -18.48 -7.87 8.73
C HIS A 84 -17.75 -6.90 7.80
N GLY A 85 -16.42 -7.02 7.67
CA GLY A 85 -15.65 -6.10 6.85
C GLY A 85 -16.02 -6.14 5.36
N GLY A 86 -16.40 -7.32 4.83
CA GLY A 86 -16.91 -7.43 3.46
C GLY A 86 -18.22 -6.67 3.26
N ALA A 87 -19.14 -6.76 4.22
CA ALA A 87 -20.39 -6.01 4.20
C ALA A 87 -20.17 -4.50 4.29
N VAL A 88 -19.26 -4.02 5.15
CA VAL A 88 -18.90 -2.60 5.26
C VAL A 88 -18.38 -2.06 3.92
N VAL A 89 -17.40 -2.75 3.31
CA VAL A 89 -16.85 -2.36 2.01
C VAL A 89 -17.95 -2.36 0.94
N ALA A 90 -18.80 -3.39 0.90
CA ALA A 90 -19.90 -3.46 -0.06
C ALA A 90 -20.89 -2.31 0.12
N THR A 91 -21.27 -1.95 1.35
CA THR A 91 -22.17 -0.82 1.63
C THR A 91 -21.57 0.49 1.12
N VAL A 92 -20.30 0.76 1.44
CA VAL A 92 -19.65 2.01 1.00
C VAL A 92 -19.51 2.07 -0.51
N LEU A 93 -19.09 0.98 -1.17
CA LEU A 93 -18.82 1.00 -2.61
C LEU A 93 -20.09 1.01 -3.49
N ASN A 94 -21.23 0.56 -2.95
CA ASN A 94 -22.51 0.51 -3.68
C ASN A 94 -23.42 1.72 -3.39
N ASP A 95 -23.06 2.58 -2.44
CA ASP A 95 -23.76 3.85 -2.20
C ASP A 95 -22.93 5.01 -2.79
N ALA A 96 -23.53 5.81 -3.66
CA ALA A 96 -22.81 6.88 -4.36
C ALA A 96 -22.26 7.96 -3.42
N THR A 97 -22.97 8.26 -2.33
CA THR A 97 -22.56 9.28 -1.36
C THR A 97 -21.42 8.76 -0.51
N LEU A 98 -21.55 7.54 0.04
CA LEU A 98 -20.49 6.92 0.84
C LEU A 98 -19.23 6.66 0.02
N ARG A 99 -19.39 6.22 -1.23
CA ARG A 99 -18.27 6.03 -2.14
C ARG A 99 -17.52 7.34 -2.37
N ALA A 100 -18.23 8.43 -2.68
CA ALA A 100 -17.60 9.73 -2.91
C ALA A 100 -16.82 10.21 -1.67
N GLN A 101 -17.39 10.04 -0.48
CA GLN A 101 -16.72 10.34 0.78
C GLN A 101 -15.44 9.51 0.95
N TRP A 102 -15.52 8.19 0.74
CA TRP A 102 -14.35 7.31 0.83
C TRP A 102 -13.25 7.68 -0.17
N GLU A 103 -13.60 8.00 -1.42
CA GLU A 103 -12.63 8.41 -2.43
C GLU A 103 -11.91 9.72 -2.03
N GLN A 104 -12.62 10.67 -1.41
CA GLN A 104 -12.05 11.91 -0.88
C GLN A 104 -11.12 11.65 0.31
N GLU A 105 -11.53 10.84 1.28
CA GLU A 105 -10.72 10.50 2.46
C GLU A 105 -9.42 9.77 2.04
N LEU A 106 -9.52 8.80 1.13
CA LEU A 106 -8.37 8.07 0.60
C LEU A 106 -7.42 9.00 -0.17
N ALA A 107 -7.95 9.94 -0.96
CA ALA A 107 -7.16 10.97 -1.61
C ALA A 107 -6.44 11.86 -0.59
N GLY A 108 -7.11 12.25 0.49
CA GLY A 108 -6.50 12.99 1.61
C GLY A 108 -5.31 12.23 2.23
N MET A 109 -5.47 10.93 2.47
CA MET A 109 -4.39 10.07 2.96
C MET A 109 -3.21 10.02 1.98
N ARG A 110 -3.46 9.85 0.67
CA ARG A 110 -2.42 9.85 -0.38
C ARG A 110 -1.67 11.18 -0.40
N LEU A 111 -2.39 12.30 -0.42
CA LEU A 111 -1.79 13.64 -0.50
C LEU A 111 -0.94 13.96 0.74
N ARG A 112 -1.38 13.55 1.93
CA ARG A 112 -0.59 13.67 3.15
C ARG A 112 0.72 12.90 3.07
N ILE A 113 0.72 11.67 2.54
CA ILE A 113 1.95 10.89 2.35
C ILE A 113 2.89 11.60 1.36
N LYS A 114 2.38 12.11 0.23
CA LYS A 114 3.18 12.89 -0.73
C LYS A 114 3.78 14.15 -0.07
N ALA A 115 3.02 14.84 0.80
CA ALA A 115 3.53 15.96 1.58
C ALA A 115 4.64 15.56 2.56
N MET A 116 4.48 14.46 3.30
CA MET A 116 5.50 13.94 4.22
C MET A 116 6.80 13.54 3.50
N ARG A 117 6.72 13.02 2.26
CA ARG A 117 7.93 12.75 1.45
C ARG A 117 8.74 14.01 1.19
N ARG A 118 8.06 15.10 0.79
CA ARG A 118 8.72 16.39 0.53
C ARG A 118 9.35 16.95 1.81
N LYS A 119 8.58 16.99 2.90
CA LYS A 119 9.06 17.47 4.20
C LYS A 119 10.24 16.66 4.74
N LEU A 120 10.24 15.35 4.52
CA LEU A 120 11.38 14.51 4.89
C LEU A 120 12.64 14.92 4.13
N VAL A 121 12.57 15.08 2.81
CA VAL A 121 13.74 15.48 2.01
C VAL A 121 14.23 16.89 2.38
N GLU A 122 13.31 17.84 2.50
CA GLU A 122 13.63 19.22 2.91
C GLU A 122 14.25 19.26 4.31
N GLY A 123 13.66 18.53 5.27
CA GLY A 123 14.13 18.45 6.64
C GLY A 123 15.49 17.76 6.77
N LEU A 124 15.77 16.71 5.99
CA LEU A 124 17.09 16.08 5.94
C LEU A 124 18.17 17.04 5.42
N LYS A 125 17.87 17.79 4.36
CA LYS A 125 18.78 18.83 3.83
C LYS A 125 19.03 19.92 4.88
N ALA A 126 17.96 20.41 5.53
CA ALA A 126 18.08 21.42 6.59
C ALA A 126 18.85 20.91 7.82
N ALA A 127 18.78 19.61 8.12
CA ALA A 127 19.55 18.96 9.18
C ALA A 127 21.02 18.69 8.80
N GLY A 128 21.45 19.06 7.58
CA GLY A 128 22.84 18.96 7.15
C GLY A 128 23.23 17.65 6.45
N VAL A 129 22.27 16.79 6.12
CA VAL A 129 22.53 15.54 5.37
C VAL A 129 23.02 15.88 3.96
N GLN A 130 24.27 15.51 3.65
CA GLN A 130 24.90 15.81 2.36
C GLN A 130 24.55 14.82 1.25
N LYS A 131 24.13 13.60 1.61
CA LYS A 131 23.72 12.57 0.65
C LYS A 131 22.41 12.99 -0.02
N ASP A 132 22.35 12.89 -1.34
CA ASP A 132 21.12 13.14 -2.09
C ASP A 132 20.06 12.07 -1.74
N MET A 133 18.90 12.56 -1.27
CA MET A 133 17.75 11.75 -0.87
C MET A 133 16.50 12.11 -1.68
N ASP A 134 16.63 12.82 -2.81
CA ASP A 134 15.49 13.30 -3.61
C ASP A 134 14.62 12.14 -4.16
N PHE A 135 15.20 10.94 -4.30
CA PHE A 135 14.48 9.71 -4.66
C PHE A 135 13.32 9.37 -3.70
N ILE A 136 13.35 9.86 -2.45
CA ILE A 136 12.23 9.67 -1.52
C ILE A 136 10.95 10.31 -2.06
N THR A 137 11.05 11.41 -2.82
CA THR A 137 9.88 12.08 -3.42
C THR A 137 9.37 11.41 -4.68
N THR A 138 10.20 10.61 -5.36
CA THR A 138 9.82 9.89 -6.59
C THR A 138 9.26 8.50 -6.30
N GLN A 139 9.63 7.90 -5.16
CA GLN A 139 9.01 6.67 -4.67
C GLN A 139 7.54 6.89 -4.28
N VAL A 140 6.71 5.87 -4.49
CA VAL A 140 5.26 5.92 -4.29
C VAL A 140 4.78 5.07 -3.11
N GLY A 141 3.54 5.31 -2.68
CA GLY A 141 2.89 4.52 -1.63
C GLY A 141 3.40 4.83 -0.22
N MET A 142 3.12 3.92 0.72
CA MET A 142 3.34 4.15 2.16
C MET A 142 4.80 4.03 2.61
N PHE A 143 5.68 3.43 1.80
CA PHE A 143 7.03 3.05 2.22
C PHE A 143 8.10 3.72 1.39
N SER A 144 9.25 3.95 2.01
CA SER A 144 10.45 4.37 1.31
C SER A 144 11.61 3.47 1.71
N TYR A 145 12.43 3.07 0.74
CA TYR A 145 13.75 2.54 1.03
C TYR A 145 14.69 3.73 1.16
N SER A 146 15.12 4.02 2.39
CA SER A 146 15.91 5.20 2.73
C SER A 146 17.37 5.12 2.27
N GLY A 147 17.85 3.92 1.93
CA GLY A 147 19.26 3.69 1.64
C GLY A 147 20.17 3.79 2.86
N LEU A 148 19.60 3.75 4.08
CA LEU A 148 20.34 3.59 5.33
C LEU A 148 20.79 2.13 5.48
N SER A 149 22.01 1.93 5.98
CA SER A 149 22.53 0.59 6.28
C SER A 149 21.84 -0.01 7.51
N LYS A 150 22.02 -1.31 7.71
CA LYS A 150 21.53 -2.00 8.91
C LYS A 150 22.06 -1.35 10.19
N GLU A 151 23.33 -1.00 10.21
CA GLU A 151 24.01 -0.38 11.36
C GLU A 151 23.39 0.99 11.67
N GLN A 152 23.12 1.80 10.64
CA GLN A 152 22.45 3.09 10.79
C GLN A 152 21.01 2.93 11.31
N MET A 153 20.26 1.95 10.81
CA MET A 153 18.92 1.63 11.28
C MET A 153 18.91 1.13 12.74
N VAL A 154 19.92 0.37 13.15
CA VAL A 154 20.08 -0.07 14.54
C VAL A 154 20.40 1.12 15.45
N ARG A 155 21.29 2.02 15.03
CA ARG A 155 21.59 3.26 15.77
C ARG A 155 20.37 4.14 15.95
N LEU A 156 19.58 4.36 14.89
CA LEU A 156 18.29 5.08 14.98
C LEU A 156 17.37 4.49 16.05
N ARG A 157 17.31 3.16 16.13
CA ARG A 157 16.50 2.46 17.11
C ARG A 157 17.03 2.63 18.54
N SER A 158 18.32 2.38 18.75
CA SER A 158 18.91 2.32 20.10
C SER A 158 19.20 3.69 20.70
N GLU A 159 19.60 4.66 19.88
CA GLU A 159 20.01 5.99 20.34
C GLU A 159 18.85 6.99 20.31
N PHE A 160 17.91 6.84 19.37
CA PHE A 160 16.84 7.83 19.11
C PHE A 160 15.42 7.27 19.22
N GLY A 161 15.24 5.97 19.48
CA GLY A 161 13.91 5.36 19.54
C GLY A 161 13.12 5.47 18.22
N VAL A 162 13.81 5.63 17.08
CA VAL A 162 13.18 5.69 15.75
C VAL A 162 13.25 4.30 15.12
N TYR A 163 12.10 3.65 14.98
CA TYR A 163 12.01 2.26 14.53
C TYR A 163 11.69 2.16 13.03
N GLY A 164 12.56 1.47 12.29
CA GLY A 164 12.30 0.96 10.94
C GLY A 164 12.86 -0.46 10.80
N THR A 165 12.79 -1.02 9.59
CA THR A 165 13.36 -2.34 9.33
C THR A 165 14.88 -2.25 9.16
N ASP A 166 15.59 -3.32 9.52
CA ASP A 166 17.04 -3.45 9.34
C ASP A 166 17.50 -3.27 7.88
N THR A 167 16.58 -3.42 6.92
CA THR A 167 16.83 -3.22 5.47
C THR A 167 16.71 -1.76 5.01
N GLY A 168 16.51 -0.81 5.92
CA GLY A 168 16.34 0.61 5.58
C GLY A 168 14.95 0.96 5.05
N ARG A 169 13.93 0.08 5.22
CA ARG A 169 12.56 0.41 4.82
C ARG A 169 11.88 1.21 5.94
N MET A 170 11.45 2.42 5.61
CA MET A 170 10.71 3.34 6.49
C MET A 170 9.25 3.45 6.06
N CYS A 171 8.33 3.56 7.03
CA CYS A 171 6.93 3.85 6.77
C CYS A 171 6.69 5.36 6.76
N VAL A 172 6.63 5.96 5.57
CA VAL A 172 6.38 7.40 5.41
C VAL A 172 5.00 7.78 5.94
N ALA A 173 4.04 6.85 5.88
CA ALA A 173 2.71 7.06 6.45
C ALA A 173 2.71 7.22 7.98
N ALA A 174 3.77 6.81 8.69
CA ALA A 174 3.91 7.03 10.14
C ALA A 174 4.49 8.42 10.48
N LEU A 175 5.02 9.14 9.50
CA LEU A 175 5.51 10.51 9.67
C LEU A 175 4.33 11.48 9.70
N ASN A 176 4.48 12.55 10.49
CA ASN A 176 3.51 13.62 10.63
C ASN A 176 4.22 14.90 11.11
N GLU A 177 3.48 16.00 11.16
CA GLU A 177 4.00 17.33 11.55
C GLU A 177 4.63 17.36 12.95
N HIS A 178 4.25 16.45 13.84
CA HIS A 178 4.75 16.43 15.21
C HIS A 178 6.07 15.67 15.37
N ASN A 179 6.43 14.79 14.42
CA ASN A 179 7.61 13.95 14.54
C ASN A 179 8.64 14.12 13.42
N ILE A 180 8.28 14.76 12.30
CA ILE A 180 9.14 14.82 11.12
C ILE A 180 10.49 15.48 11.41
N ASP A 181 10.49 16.58 12.17
CA ASP A 181 11.73 17.30 12.51
C ASP A 181 12.66 16.44 13.36
N TYR A 182 12.13 15.76 14.37
CA TYR A 182 12.89 14.85 15.21
C TYR A 182 13.50 13.70 14.39
N VAL A 183 12.71 13.11 13.50
CA VAL A 183 13.18 12.02 12.62
C VAL A 183 14.29 12.49 11.69
N CYS A 184 14.17 13.68 11.08
CA CYS A 184 15.22 14.26 10.24
C CYS A 184 16.51 14.48 11.02
N GLN A 185 16.42 15.04 12.23
CA GLN A 185 17.59 15.25 13.10
C GLN A 185 18.24 13.93 13.50
N ALA A 186 17.44 12.92 13.89
CA ALA A 186 17.95 11.60 14.23
C ALA A 186 18.67 10.91 13.05
N ILE A 187 18.12 11.02 11.84
CA ILE A 187 18.77 10.49 10.63
C ILE A 187 20.10 11.21 10.38
N ALA A 188 20.16 12.53 10.54
CA ALA A 188 21.39 13.29 10.36
C ALA A 188 22.53 12.88 11.31
N GLN A 189 22.23 12.34 12.50
CA GLN A 189 23.23 11.86 13.44
C GLN A 189 23.79 10.46 13.12
N VAL A 190 23.15 9.72 12.22
CA VAL A 190 23.56 8.35 11.86
C VAL A 190 24.06 8.22 10.42
N VAL A 191 23.85 9.25 9.60
CA VAL A 191 24.27 9.31 8.18
C VAL A 191 25.65 9.90 8.02
#